data_AF-F8NR17-F1
#
_entry.id   AF-F8NR17-F1
#
_cell.length_a   1.000
_cell.length_b   1.000
_cell.length_c   1.000
_cell.angle_alpha   90.00
_cell.angle_beta   90.00
_cell.angle_gamma   90.00
#
_symmetry.space_group_name_H-M   'P 1'
#
loop_
_entity.id
_entity.type
_entity.pdbx_description
1 polymer ?
#
loop_
_entity_poly.entity_id
_entity_poly.type
_entity_poly.pdbx_seq_one_letter_code
_entity_poly.pdbx_strand_id
1 'polypeptide(L)'
;MYIRPCEWEDKPCGMWVGATQARVKAHFEVHHGVVSSIKPNADEQRQKCRWKGCECGKPMLSRNLVRHIINVAHFGMKYKCSKCPTEVVRLDDFMEHKMRCPDAEPVLATNAPRVPKKPVFANKRMRTI
;
A
#
# COMPACT_ATOMS: atom_id res chain seq x y z
N MET A 1 9.84 -6.95 -2.20
CA MET A 1 8.77 -6.02 -2.62
C MET A 1 7.42 -6.68 -2.39
N TYR A 2 6.55 -6.04 -1.63
CA TYR A 2 5.21 -6.56 -1.30
C TYR A 2 4.20 -6.13 -2.38
N ILE A 3 3.50 -7.11 -2.96
CA ILE A 3 2.49 -6.92 -4.00
C ILE A 3 1.24 -7.72 -3.64
N ARG A 4 0.05 -7.22 -3.99
CA ARG A 4 -1.21 -7.96 -3.86
C ARG A 4 -2.20 -7.55 -4.94
N PRO A 5 -3.18 -8.42 -5.28
CA PRO A 5 -4.20 -8.08 -6.26
C PRO A 5 -5.00 -6.86 -5.78
N CYS A 6 -5.35 -5.97 -6.71
CA CYS A 6 -6.30 -4.90 -6.44
C CYS A 6 -7.71 -5.48 -6.37
N GLU A 7 -8.36 -5.34 -5.21
CA GLU A 7 -9.73 -5.82 -4.97
C GLU A 7 -10.69 -4.63 -4.81
N TRP A 8 -10.52 -3.59 -5.62
CA TRP A 8 -11.42 -2.44 -5.61
C TRP A 8 -12.77 -2.80 -6.24
N GLU A 9 -13.87 -2.59 -5.52
CA GLU A 9 -15.20 -3.12 -5.88
C GLU A 9 -15.89 -2.31 -7.00
N ASP A 10 -15.86 -0.98 -6.93
CA ASP A 10 -16.63 -0.13 -7.87
C ASP A 10 -16.14 -0.25 -9.34
N LYS A 11 -14.87 -0.64 -9.52
CA LYS A 11 -14.26 -0.81 -10.84
C LYS A 11 -13.10 -1.81 -10.76
N PRO A 12 -13.36 -3.13 -10.80
CA PRO A 12 -12.31 -4.14 -10.71
C PRO A 12 -11.33 -4.01 -11.89
N CYS A 13 -10.04 -3.91 -11.61
CA CYS A 13 -9.01 -3.70 -12.64
C CYS A 13 -8.15 -4.94 -12.91
N GLY A 14 -8.18 -5.97 -12.04
CA GLY A 14 -7.39 -7.19 -12.18
C GLY A 14 -5.86 -7.01 -12.03
N MET A 15 -5.40 -5.79 -11.74
CA MET A 15 -3.98 -5.47 -11.65
C MET A 15 -3.41 -5.79 -10.27
N TRP A 16 -2.09 -5.99 -10.22
CA TRP A 16 -1.35 -6.15 -8.98
C TRP A 16 -0.75 -4.82 -8.56
N VAL A 17 -0.93 -4.46 -7.29
CA VAL A 17 -0.48 -3.18 -6.73
C VAL A 17 0.67 -3.43 -5.78
N GLY A 18 1.74 -2.64 -5.90
CA GLY A 18 2.87 -2.67 -4.97
C GLY A 18 2.63 -1.79 -3.75
N ALA A 19 3.13 -2.22 -2.59
CA ALA A 19 2.94 -1.57 -1.29
C ALA A 19 3.75 -0.27 -1.08
N THR A 20 3.96 0.53 -2.14
CA THR A 20 4.66 1.81 -2.06
C THR A 20 3.70 2.95 -2.37
N GLN A 21 3.89 4.10 -1.70
CA GLN A 21 3.01 5.27 -1.90
C GLN A 21 2.93 5.69 -3.37
N ALA A 22 4.07 5.75 -4.06
CA ALA A 22 4.12 6.12 -5.47
C ALA A 22 3.32 5.16 -6.36
N ARG A 23 3.45 3.83 -6.15
CA ARG A 23 2.73 2.83 -6.97
C ARG A 23 1.25 2.79 -6.67
N VAL A 24 0.86 2.84 -5.39
CA VAL A 24 -0.55 2.92 -5.00
C VAL A 24 -1.16 4.20 -5.58
N LYS A 25 -0.56 5.36 -5.35
CA LYS A 25 -1.05 6.64 -5.88
C LYS A 25 -1.27 6.58 -7.39
N ALA A 26 -0.22 6.22 -8.15
CA ALA A 26 -0.31 6.16 -9.62
C ALA A 26 -1.38 5.16 -10.09
N HIS A 27 -1.47 3.99 -9.45
CA HIS A 27 -2.47 2.98 -9.79
C HIS A 27 -3.90 3.51 -9.59
N PHE A 28 -4.17 4.09 -8.42
CA PHE A 28 -5.51 4.57 -8.08
C PHE A 28 -5.92 5.80 -8.87
N GLU A 29 -4.96 6.65 -9.23
CA GLU A 29 -5.19 7.80 -10.12
C GLU A 29 -5.56 7.34 -11.54
N VAL A 30 -4.82 6.39 -12.13
CA VAL A 30 -5.04 5.92 -13.51
C VAL A 30 -6.27 5.01 -13.62
N HIS A 31 -6.44 4.06 -12.70
CA HIS A 31 -7.45 3.01 -12.87
C HIS A 31 -8.78 3.32 -12.19
N HIS A 32 -8.75 4.05 -11.07
CA HIS A 32 -9.90 4.25 -10.20
C HIS A 32 -10.31 5.73 -10.05
N GLY A 33 -9.63 6.66 -10.75
CA GLY A 33 -9.98 8.08 -10.73
C GLY A 33 -9.78 8.75 -9.37
N VAL A 34 -8.95 8.16 -8.50
CA VAL A 34 -8.59 8.75 -7.21
C VAL A 34 -7.58 9.86 -7.47
N VAL A 35 -8.08 11.05 -7.76
CA VAL A 35 -7.23 12.22 -8.04
C VAL A 35 -6.55 12.72 -6.78
N SER A 36 -5.25 13.00 -6.90
CA SER A 36 -4.41 13.56 -5.83
C SER A 36 -4.26 15.08 -5.91
N SER A 37 -4.92 15.71 -6.89
CA SER A 37 -4.76 17.12 -7.25
C SER A 37 -5.19 18.01 -6.10
N ILE A 38 -4.32 18.94 -5.66
CA ILE A 38 -4.67 20.02 -4.74
C ILE A 38 -5.61 20.98 -5.49
N LYS A 39 -6.90 20.67 -5.59
CA LYS A 39 -7.88 21.71 -5.91
C LYS A 39 -8.07 22.59 -4.67
N PRO A 40 -8.35 23.89 -4.85
CA PRO A 40 -8.52 24.84 -3.73
C PRO A 40 -9.60 24.42 -2.73
N ASN A 41 -10.55 23.55 -3.11
CA ASN A 41 -11.56 22.98 -2.22
C ASN A 41 -11.22 21.53 -1.83
N ALA A 42 -10.83 21.34 -0.57
CA ALA A 42 -10.40 20.05 -0.01
C ALA A 42 -11.56 19.08 0.28
N ASP A 43 -12.78 19.58 0.50
CA ASP A 43 -13.93 18.73 0.87
C ASP A 43 -14.50 17.93 -0.30
N GLU A 44 -14.37 18.40 -1.54
CA GLU A 44 -14.81 17.67 -2.75
C GLU A 44 -13.92 16.46 -3.10
N GLN A 45 -12.74 16.34 -2.50
CA GLN A 45 -11.76 15.29 -2.81
C GLN A 45 -11.75 14.14 -1.81
N ARG A 46 -12.74 14.10 -0.90
CA ARG A 46 -12.85 13.01 0.06
C ARG A 46 -13.45 11.78 -0.62
N GLN A 47 -12.73 10.68 -0.57
CA GLN A 47 -13.20 9.41 -1.12
C GLN A 47 -13.24 8.33 -0.05
N LYS A 48 -14.21 7.43 -0.16
CA LYS A 48 -14.29 6.25 0.69
C LYS A 48 -13.36 5.17 0.14
N CYS A 49 -12.79 4.36 1.02
CA CYS A 49 -12.13 3.14 0.58
C CYS A 49 -13.19 2.15 0.07
N ARG A 50 -12.99 1.63 -1.15
CA ARG A 50 -13.86 0.61 -1.79
C ARG A 50 -13.12 -0.69 -2.02
N TRP A 51 -12.05 -0.91 -1.27
CA TRP A 51 -11.41 -2.21 -1.26
C TRP A 51 -12.36 -3.22 -0.64
N LYS A 52 -12.47 -4.39 -1.26
CA LYS A 52 -13.32 -5.49 -0.80
C LYS A 52 -13.11 -5.78 0.68
N GLY A 53 -14.20 -5.75 1.45
CA GLY A 53 -14.19 -6.00 2.89
C GLY A 53 -13.61 -4.86 3.74
N CYS A 54 -13.46 -3.64 3.22
CA CYS A 54 -13.02 -2.51 4.02
C CYS A 54 -14.16 -1.92 4.86
N GLU A 55 -14.03 -1.97 6.18
CA GLU A 55 -15.04 -1.44 7.12
C GLU A 55 -14.86 0.05 7.47
N CYS A 56 -13.83 0.72 6.93
CA CYS A 56 -13.50 2.09 7.35
C CYS A 56 -14.66 3.06 7.12
N GLY A 57 -15.39 2.94 6.00
CA GLY A 57 -16.64 3.65 5.65
C GLY A 57 -16.56 5.18 5.56
N LYS A 58 -15.55 5.80 6.17
CA LYS A 58 -15.36 7.25 6.33
C LYS A 58 -14.68 7.84 5.08
N PRO A 59 -15.24 8.91 4.50
CA PRO A 59 -14.57 9.65 3.44
C PRO A 59 -13.25 10.24 3.92
N MET A 60 -12.20 10.08 3.14
CA MET A 60 -10.85 10.56 3.48
C MET A 60 -10.19 11.24 2.29
N LEU A 61 -9.30 12.19 2.56
CA LEU A 61 -8.46 12.81 1.54
C LEU A 61 -7.64 11.74 0.80
N SER A 62 -7.33 11.94 -0.48
CA SER A 62 -6.55 11.00 -1.29
C SER A 62 -5.20 10.62 -0.64
N ARG A 63 -4.51 11.58 0.01
CA ARG A 63 -3.28 11.32 0.78
C ARG A 63 -3.48 10.35 1.95
N ASN A 64 -4.66 10.40 2.57
CA ASN A 64 -5.03 9.51 3.67
C ASN A 64 -5.48 8.15 3.14
N LEU A 65 -6.13 8.10 1.97
CA LEU A 65 -6.53 6.86 1.31
C LEU A 65 -5.33 5.98 0.94
N VAL A 66 -4.30 6.56 0.33
CA VAL A 66 -3.06 5.84 -0.02
C VAL A 66 -2.43 5.21 1.23
N ARG A 67 -2.34 5.97 2.32
CA ARG A 67 -1.82 5.49 3.61
C ARG A 67 -2.72 4.43 4.25
N HIS A 68 -4.03 4.61 4.20
CA HIS A 68 -4.98 3.62 4.68
C HIS A 68 -4.80 2.27 3.97
N ILE A 69 -4.63 2.30 2.64
CA ILE A 69 -4.38 1.10 1.84
C ILE A 69 -3.06 0.42 2.24
N ILE A 70 -1.96 1.19 2.30
CA ILE A 70 -0.62 0.61 2.51
C ILE A 70 -0.42 0.15 3.95
N ASN A 71 -0.71 1.02 4.92
CA ASN A 71 -0.22 0.82 6.28
C ASN A 71 -1.29 0.30 7.25
N VAL A 72 -2.56 0.60 6.99
CA VAL A 72 -3.64 0.34 7.97
C VAL A 72 -4.42 -0.93 7.64
N ALA A 73 -5.05 -0.98 6.46
CA ALA A 73 -6.14 -1.94 6.23
C ALA A 73 -5.78 -3.05 5.24
N HIS A 74 -5.05 -2.75 4.16
CA HIS A 74 -4.96 -3.70 3.05
C HIS A 74 -3.58 -4.35 2.99
N PHE A 75 -2.48 -3.59 2.92
CA PHE A 75 -1.14 -4.19 2.91
C PHE A 75 -0.56 -4.39 4.32
N GLY A 76 -1.12 -3.73 5.35
CA GLY A 76 -0.67 -3.86 6.74
C GLY A 76 0.82 -3.59 6.93
N MET A 77 1.39 -2.67 6.13
CA MET A 77 2.81 -2.34 6.17
C MET A 77 3.15 -1.56 7.44
N LYS A 78 4.15 -2.05 8.18
CA LYS A 78 4.68 -1.42 9.39
C LYS A 78 6.21 -1.36 9.35
N TYR A 79 6.76 -0.47 10.16
CA TYR A 79 8.18 -0.38 10.48
C TYR A 79 8.40 -1.04 11.84
N LYS A 80 9.16 -2.13 11.87
CA LYS A 80 9.61 -2.76 13.11
C LYS A 80 11.02 -2.29 13.42
N CYS A 81 11.29 -2.02 14.70
CA CYS A 81 12.65 -1.76 15.15
C CYS A 81 13.47 -3.07 15.11
N SER A 82 14.71 -2.98 14.65
CA SER A 82 15.64 -4.12 14.66
C SER A 82 16.21 -4.46 16.05
N LYS A 83 16.03 -3.57 17.03
CA LYS A 83 16.64 -3.67 18.37
C LYS A 83 15.64 -3.88 19.50
N CYS A 84 14.38 -3.51 19.31
CA CYS A 84 13.35 -3.64 20.33
C CYS A 84 12.00 -4.03 19.72
N PRO A 85 11.01 -4.42 20.55
CA PRO A 85 9.69 -4.86 20.08
C PRO A 85 8.81 -3.75 19.47
N THR A 86 9.30 -2.51 19.38
CA THR A 86 8.51 -1.38 18.88
C THR A 86 8.17 -1.57 17.41
N GLU A 87 6.88 -1.41 17.09
CA GLU A 87 6.37 -1.38 15.72
C GLU A 87 5.53 -0.13 15.53
N VAL A 88 5.78 0.61 14.46
CA VAL A 88 5.03 1.82 14.11
C VAL A 88 4.55 1.75 12.67
N VAL A 89 3.45 2.45 12.40
CA VAL A 89 2.76 2.41 11.11
C VAL A 89 3.38 3.41 10.12
N ARG A 90 4.04 4.46 10.62
CA ARG A 90 4.63 5.54 9.82
C ARG A 90 6.13 5.65 10.03
N LEU A 91 6.81 6.22 9.02
CA LEU A 91 8.23 6.51 9.10
C LEU A 91 8.53 7.65 10.09
N ASP A 92 7.70 8.71 10.10
CA ASP A 92 7.91 9.84 11.03
C ASP A 92 7.88 9.38 12.49
N ASP A 93 6.92 8.52 12.85
CA ASP A 93 6.83 7.90 14.18
C ASP A 93 8.08 7.05 14.50
N PHE A 94 8.70 6.44 13.47
CA PHE A 94 9.95 5.69 13.64
C PHE A 94 11.15 6.62 13.86
N MET A 95 11.17 7.77 13.18
CA MET A 95 12.20 8.78 13.39
C MET A 95 12.11 9.37 14.81
N GLU A 96 10.90 9.57 15.33
CA GLU A 96 10.71 9.92 16.73
C GLU A 96 11.18 8.79 17.67
N HIS A 97 10.89 7.52 17.32
CA HIS A 97 11.40 6.38 18.07
C HIS A 97 12.94 6.33 18.14
N LYS A 98 13.66 6.74 17.08
CA LYS A 98 15.14 6.81 17.09
C LYS A 98 15.69 7.69 18.22
N MET A 99 14.93 8.69 18.69
CA MET A 99 15.34 9.51 19.84
C MET A 99 15.44 8.71 21.15
N ARG A 100 14.67 7.62 21.28
CA ARG A 100 14.68 6.73 22.46
C ARG A 100 15.47 5.44 22.20
N CYS A 101 15.73 5.11 20.95
CA CYS A 101 16.51 3.95 20.53
C CYS A 101 17.44 4.34 19.36
N PRO A 102 18.61 4.94 19.63
CA PRO A 102 19.48 5.51 18.60
C PRO A 102 19.94 4.51 17.54
N ASP A 103 20.16 3.24 17.94
CA ASP A 103 20.58 2.16 17.06
C ASP A 103 19.42 1.44 16.33
N ALA A 104 18.20 1.98 16.44
CA ALA A 104 17.02 1.41 15.82
C ALA A 104 17.09 1.53 14.30
N GLU A 105 17.15 0.40 13.59
CA GLU A 105 17.02 0.41 12.13
C GLU A 105 15.63 -0.05 11.69
N PRO A 106 14.96 0.66 10.75
CA PRO A 106 13.61 0.35 10.36
C PRO A 106 13.56 -0.87 9.44
N VAL A 107 12.90 -1.94 9.89
CA VAL A 107 12.63 -3.12 9.07
C VAL A 107 11.19 -3.10 8.61
N LEU A 108 10.97 -3.10 7.28
CA LEU A 108 9.63 -3.16 6.70
C LEU A 108 9.02 -4.56 6.84
N ALA A 109 7.94 -4.65 7.62
CA ALA A 109 7.16 -5.85 7.81
C ALA A 109 5.71 -5.68 7.31
N THR A 110 5.05 -6.80 7.05
CA THR A 110 3.63 -6.86 6.70
C THR A 110 2.97 -7.98 7.49
N ASN A 111 1.71 -7.78 7.87
CA ASN A 111 0.86 -8.85 8.40
C ASN A 111 0.21 -9.70 7.28
N ALA A 112 0.32 -9.29 6.01
CA ALA A 112 -0.21 -10.05 4.88
C ALA A 112 0.76 -11.19 4.50
N PRO A 113 0.25 -12.38 4.17
CA PRO A 113 1.11 -13.47 3.67
C PRO A 113 1.89 -12.98 2.44
N ARG A 114 3.20 -13.23 2.43
CA ARG A 114 4.03 -12.96 1.24
C ARG A 114 3.52 -13.84 0.10
N VAL A 115 2.89 -13.23 -0.91
CA VAL A 115 2.61 -13.95 -2.15
C VAL A 115 3.96 -14.29 -2.80
N PRO A 116 4.28 -15.57 -3.06
CA PRO A 116 5.51 -15.92 -3.75
C PRO A 116 5.50 -15.24 -5.12
N LYS A 117 6.63 -14.63 -5.51
CA LYS A 117 6.82 -14.18 -6.89
C LYS A 117 6.62 -15.40 -7.77
N LYS A 118 5.57 -15.43 -8.61
CA LYS A 118 5.43 -16.49 -9.62
C LYS A 118 6.74 -16.55 -10.41
N PRO A 119 7.35 -17.73 -10.62
CA PRO A 119 8.47 -17.83 -11.53
C PRO A 119 8.00 -17.33 -12.90
N VAL A 120 8.79 -16.45 -13.50
CA VAL A 120 8.60 -16.04 -14.89
C VAL A 120 8.74 -17.32 -15.70
N PHE A 121 7.62 -17.84 -16.23
CA PHE A 121 7.67 -19.00 -17.12
C PHE A 121 8.56 -18.65 -18.30
N ALA A 122 9.74 -19.27 -18.37
CA ALA A 122 10.62 -19.21 -19.50
C ALA A 122 9.85 -19.77 -20.71
N ASN A 123 9.61 -18.91 -21.69
CA ASN A 123 8.91 -19.24 -22.91
C ASN A 123 9.78 -20.20 -23.74
N LYS A 124 9.66 -21.51 -23.52
CA LYS A 124 10.28 -22.50 -24.40
C LYS A 124 9.51 -22.50 -25.71
N ARG A 125 10.06 -21.81 -26.71
CA ARG A 125 9.67 -21.95 -28.12
C ARG A 125 9.65 -23.44 -28.48
N MET A 126 8.49 -23.94 -28.90
CA MET A 126 8.38 -25.21 -29.60
C MET A 126 9.24 -25.14 -30.87
N ARG A 127 10.20 -26.06 -31.01
CA ARG A 127 10.76 -26.41 -32.31
C ARG A 127 9.91 -27.54 -32.84
N THR A 128 9.19 -27.27 -33.92
CA THR A 128 8.51 -28.28 -34.73
C THR A 128 9.57 -29.14 -35.41
N ILE A 129 9.36 -30.46 -35.38
CA ILE A 129 10.11 -31.46 -36.14
C ILE A 129 9.71 -31.38 -37.61
#